data_AF-A0A1Q6X962-F1
#
_entry.id   AF-A0A1Q6X962-F1
#
_cell.length_a   1.000
_cell.length_b   1.000
_cell.length_c   1.000
_cell.angle_alpha   90.00
_cell.angle_beta   90.00
_cell.angle_gamma   90.00
#
_symmetry.space_group_name_H-M   'P 1'
#
loop_
_entity.id
_entity.type
_entity.pdbx_description
1 polymer ?
#
loop_
_entity_poly.entity_id
_entity_poly.type
_entity_poly.pdbx_seq_one_letter_code
_entity_poly.pdbx_strand_id
1 'polypeptide(L)'
;MAMKETVRSLRAYFILSGIASLWFGFLGLAVNLQTAISPATILMASIGIVGVGFSLAFVYVGVFLPGLLRSSSHRIVILLYASTVWAVLTFLLSLLNSVQPGAIVVIVISLLILWYLLRNVRRLSAEAHQSAPTE
;
A
#
# COMPACT_ATOMS: atom_id res chain seq x y z
N MET A 1 15.82 23.02 10.27
CA MET A 1 16.35 22.34 9.07
C MET A 1 15.50 21.11 8.80
N ALA A 2 14.51 21.21 7.92
CA ALA A 2 13.74 20.03 7.50
C ALA A 2 14.63 19.21 6.56
N MET A 3 15.12 18.05 7.02
CA MET A 3 15.82 17.10 6.16
C MET A 3 14.89 16.76 5.00
N LYS A 4 15.26 17.21 3.79
CA LYS A 4 14.59 16.80 2.54
C LYS A 4 14.76 15.29 2.43
N GLU A 5 13.73 14.53 2.79
CA GLU A 5 13.71 13.09 2.59
C GLU A 5 14.04 12.77 1.13
N THR A 6 15.14 12.06 0.93
CA THR A 6 15.65 11.68 -0.39
C THR A 6 14.85 10.52 -0.96
N VAL A 7 14.82 10.38 -2.29
CA VAL A 7 14.18 9.29 -3.05
C VAL A 7 14.46 7.90 -2.44
N ARG A 8 15.64 7.72 -1.84
CA ARG A 8 16.09 6.50 -1.15
C ARG A 8 15.26 6.17 0.11
N SER A 9 14.89 7.18 0.90
CA SER A 9 14.02 7.00 2.08
C SER A 9 12.61 6.59 1.67
N LEU A 10 12.04 7.23 0.64
CA LEU A 10 10.73 6.88 0.12
C LEU A 10 10.68 5.44 -0.41
N ARG A 11 11.75 5.02 -1.10
CA ARG A 11 11.92 3.63 -1.54
C ARG A 11 11.90 2.66 -0.35
N ALA A 12 12.62 2.97 0.73
CA ALA A 12 12.62 2.14 1.93
C ALA A 12 11.21 2.01 2.54
N TYR A 13 10.45 3.11 2.60
CA TYR A 13 9.05 3.07 3.08
C TYR A 13 8.13 2.22 2.20
N PHE A 14 8.23 2.32 0.87
CA PHE A 14 7.45 1.47 -0.05
C PHE A 14 7.79 -0.01 0.13
N ILE A 15 9.07 -0.35 0.26
CA ILE A 15 9.52 -1.73 0.45
C ILE A 15 9.09 -2.25 1.83
N LEU A 16 9.31 -1.48 2.89
CA LEU A 16 8.95 -1.88 4.25
C LEU A 16 7.44 -2.02 4.42
N SER A 17 6.64 -1.10 3.87
CA SER A 17 5.18 -1.19 3.90
C SER A 17 4.66 -2.37 3.08
N GLY A 18 5.26 -2.64 1.92
CA GLY A 18 4.95 -3.82 1.10
C GLY A 18 5.28 -5.13 1.81
N ILE A 19 6.47 -5.24 2.41
CA ILE A 19 6.89 -6.43 3.18
C ILE A 19 6.01 -6.63 4.42
N ALA A 20 5.75 -5.56 5.18
CA ALA A 20 4.87 -5.63 6.34
C ALA A 20 3.47 -6.09 5.94
N SER A 21 2.91 -5.52 4.87
CA SER A 21 1.58 -5.90 4.36
C SER A 21 1.54 -7.34 3.85
N LEU A 22 2.61 -7.82 3.19
CA LEU A 22 2.78 -9.22 2.81
C LEU A 22 2.81 -10.14 4.04
N TRP A 23 3.55 -9.76 5.08
CA TRP A 23 3.67 -10.54 6.30
C TRP A 23 2.34 -10.67 7.05
N PHE A 24 1.65 -9.55 7.28
CA PHE A 24 0.33 -9.54 7.90
C PHE A 24 -0.73 -10.22 7.03
N GLY A 25 -0.70 -10.01 5.72
CA GLY A 25 -1.60 -10.65 4.77
C GLY A 25 -1.42 -12.17 4.74
N PHE A 26 -0.18 -12.65 4.76
CA PHE A 26 0.13 -14.09 4.78
C PHE A 26 -0.29 -14.74 6.10
N LEU A 27 -0.02 -14.11 7.25
CA LEU A 27 -0.50 -14.58 8.55
C LEU A 27 -2.03 -14.67 8.59
N GLY A 28 -2.73 -13.64 8.09
CA GLY A 28 -4.19 -13.64 7.98
C GLY A 28 -4.71 -14.76 7.08
N LEU A 29 -4.06 -14.98 5.93
CA LEU A 29 -4.44 -16.06 5.01
C LEU A 29 -4.21 -17.45 5.64
N ALA A 30 -3.08 -17.65 6.32
CA ALA A 30 -2.72 -18.90 6.96
C ALA A 30 -3.70 -19.27 8.10
N VAL A 31 -4.10 -18.30 8.93
CA VAL A 31 -5.09 -18.50 9.98
C VAL A 31 -6.47 -18.82 9.39
N ASN A 32 -6.88 -18.14 8.33
CA ASN A 32 -8.16 -18.41 7.65
C ASN A 32 -8.15 -19.77 6.94
N LEU A 33 -7.03 -20.22 6.37
CA LEU A 33 -6.92 -21.55 5.74
C LEU A 33 -6.95 -22.71 6.74
N GLN A 34 -6.58 -22.46 8.01
CA GLN A 34 -6.65 -23.45 9.08
C GLN A 34 -8.07 -23.61 9.66
N THR A 35 -8.94 -22.63 9.49
CA THR A 35 -10.35 -22.73 9.89
C THR A 35 -11.17 -23.39 8.77
N ALA A 36 -12.24 -24.11 9.14
CA ALA A 36 -13.04 -24.90 8.21
C ALA A 36 -13.43 -24.13 6.93
N ILE A 37 -13.47 -24.83 5.78
CA ILE A 37 -13.82 -24.25 4.48
C ILE A 37 -15.29 -23.82 4.50
N SER A 38 -15.52 -22.55 4.81
CA SER A 38 -16.81 -21.89 4.74
C SER A 38 -16.83 -20.88 3.59
N PRO A 39 -18.00 -20.48 3.08
CA PRO A 39 -18.11 -19.40 2.08
C PRO A 39 -17.43 -18.10 2.55
N ALA A 40 -17.48 -17.81 3.85
CA ALA A 40 -16.80 -16.66 4.44
C ALA A 40 -15.26 -16.80 4.36
N THR A 41 -14.73 -18.01 4.55
CA THR A 41 -13.29 -18.31 4.44
C THR A 41 -12.79 -18.08 3.01
N ILE A 42 -13.56 -18.48 2.00
CA ILE A 42 -13.23 -18.27 0.58
C ILE A 42 -13.22 -16.77 0.24
N LEU A 43 -14.22 -16.02 0.73
CA LEU A 43 -14.28 -14.57 0.55
C LEU A 43 -13.07 -13.87 1.19
N MET A 44 -12.72 -14.24 2.43
CA MET A 44 -11.55 -13.70 3.15
C MET A 44 -10.23 -14.04 2.45
N ALA A 45 -10.09 -15.27 1.94
CA ALA A 45 -8.91 -15.68 1.17
C ALA A 45 -8.78 -14.86 -0.13
N SER A 46 -9.88 -14.62 -0.83
CA SER A 46 -9.93 -13.78 -2.03
C SER A 46 -9.44 -12.35 -1.75
N ILE A 47 -9.94 -11.78 -0.65
CA ILE A 47 -9.54 -10.44 -0.18
C ILE A 47 -8.04 -10.40 0.15
N GLY A 48 -7.54 -11.45 0.81
CA GLY A 48 -6.13 -11.60 1.14
C GLY A 48 -5.23 -11.68 -0.11
N ILE A 49 -5.64 -12.45 -1.13
CA ILE A 49 -4.90 -12.57 -2.40
C ILE A 49 -4.75 -11.21 -3.09
N VAL A 50 -5.83 -10.42 -3.16
CA VAL A 50 -5.77 -9.08 -3.74
C VAL A 50 -4.86 -8.16 -2.90
N GLY A 51 -4.92 -8.26 -1.57
CA GLY A 51 -4.01 -7.54 -0.66
C GLY A 51 -2.53 -7.90 -0.86
N VAL A 52 -2.23 -9.18 -1.12
CA VAL A 52 -0.89 -9.64 -1.49
C VAL A 52 -0.45 -9.05 -2.84
N GLY A 53 -1.37 -8.99 -3.82
CA GLY A 53 -1.13 -8.33 -5.10
C GLY A 53 -0.75 -6.85 -4.95
N PHE A 54 -1.47 -6.11 -4.11
CA PHE A 54 -1.11 -4.73 -3.78
C PHE A 54 0.24 -4.64 -3.07
N SER A 55 0.53 -5.54 -2.14
CA SER A 55 1.81 -5.57 -1.42
C SER A 55 3.00 -5.79 -2.38
N LEU A 56 2.85 -6.71 -3.34
CA LEU A 56 3.81 -6.90 -4.43
C LEU A 56 3.97 -5.66 -5.30
N ALA A 57 2.88 -4.96 -5.60
CA ALA A 57 2.93 -3.70 -6.33
C ALA A 57 3.66 -2.60 -5.53
N PHE A 58 3.49 -2.53 -4.20
CA PHE A 58 4.25 -1.63 -3.33
C PHE A 58 5.75 -1.94 -3.36
N VAL A 59 6.12 -3.22 -3.26
CA VAL A 59 7.54 -3.64 -3.37
C VAL A 59 8.10 -3.29 -4.75
N TYR A 60 7.36 -3.56 -5.83
CA TYR A 60 7.77 -3.23 -7.20
C TYR A 60 7.98 -1.73 -7.40
N VAL A 61 7.02 -0.91 -6.96
CA VAL A 61 7.13 0.55 -7.01
C VAL A 61 8.30 1.04 -6.15
N GLY A 62 8.55 0.45 -4.99
CA GLY A 62 9.72 0.75 -4.17
C GLY A 62 11.04 0.48 -4.88
N VAL A 63 11.16 -0.67 -5.56
CA VAL A 63 12.39 -1.03 -6.29
C VAL A 63 12.62 -0.11 -7.51
N PHE A 64 11.58 0.16 -8.29
CA PHE A 64 11.67 0.95 -9.52
C PHE A 64 11.31 2.43 -9.37
N LEU A 65 11.22 2.92 -8.13
CA LEU A 65 10.80 4.28 -7.77
C LEU A 65 11.50 5.40 -8.58
N PRO A 66 12.84 5.40 -8.76
CA PRO A 66 13.53 6.47 -9.48
C PRO A 66 13.16 6.52 -10.98
N GLY A 67 12.91 5.35 -11.57
CA GLY A 67 12.51 5.23 -12.98
C GLY A 67 11.04 5.59 -13.19
N LEU A 68 10.14 5.09 -12.34
CA LEU A 68 8.71 5.39 -12.45
C LEU A 68 8.36 6.84 -12.12
N LEU A 69 9.09 7.50 -11.22
CA LEU A 69 8.89 8.93 -10.94
C LEU A 69 9.14 9.79 -12.19
N ARG A 70 10.09 9.38 -13.04
CA ARG A 70 10.47 10.10 -14.26
C ARG A 70 9.59 9.76 -15.46
N SER A 71 9.17 8.50 -15.62
CA SER A 71 8.41 8.08 -16.81
C SER A 71 6.91 7.94 -16.60
N SER A 72 6.43 7.72 -15.36
CA SER A 72 5.06 7.24 -15.11
C SER A 72 4.56 7.55 -13.70
N SER A 73 4.78 8.78 -13.22
CA SER A 73 4.33 9.21 -11.88
C SER A 73 2.83 8.99 -11.66
N HIS A 74 2.01 9.14 -12.71
CA HIS A 74 0.58 8.92 -12.65
C HIS A 74 0.19 7.49 -12.24
N ARG A 75 0.95 6.45 -12.67
CA ARG A 75 0.68 5.05 -12.30
C ARG A 75 0.86 4.80 -10.80
N ILE A 76 1.86 5.44 -10.18
CA ILE A 76 2.09 5.34 -8.73
C ILE A 76 0.90 5.95 -7.97
N VAL A 77 0.40 7.10 -8.43
CA VAL A 77 -0.75 7.77 -7.81
C VAL A 77 -2.02 6.94 -7.94
N ILE A 78 -2.27 6.33 -9.10
CA ILE A 78 -3.40 5.40 -9.30
C ILE A 78 -3.27 4.19 -8.36
N LEU A 79 -2.08 3.60 -8.24
CA LEU A 79 -1.84 2.47 -7.33
C LEU A 79 -2.14 2.85 -5.87
N LEU A 80 -1.67 4.01 -5.43
CA LEU A 80 -1.94 4.54 -4.09
C LEU A 80 -3.45 4.73 -3.87
N TYR A 81 -4.15 5.34 -4.82
CA TYR A 81 -5.61 5.50 -4.75
C TYR A 81 -6.34 4.17 -4.70
N ALA A 82 -6.00 3.23 -5.58
CA ALA A 82 -6.57 1.89 -5.61
C ALA A 82 -6.32 1.15 -4.29
N SER A 83 -5.13 1.32 -3.71
CA SER A 83 -4.77 0.74 -2.41
C SER A 83 -5.56 1.37 -1.25
N THR A 84 -5.80 2.69 -1.28
CA THR A 84 -6.66 3.37 -0.31
C THR A 84 -8.11 2.89 -0.40
N VAL A 85 -8.67 2.83 -1.60
CA VAL A 85 -10.03 2.33 -1.83
C VAL A 85 -10.15 0.88 -1.37
N TRP A 86 -9.15 0.05 -1.72
CA TRP A 86 -9.10 -1.35 -1.29
C TRP A 86 -9.05 -1.47 0.24
N ALA A 87 -8.18 -0.72 0.92
CA ALA A 87 -8.07 -0.74 2.38
C ALA A 87 -9.38 -0.31 3.08
N VAL A 88 -10.08 0.71 2.54
CA VAL A 88 -11.38 1.13 3.08
C VAL A 88 -12.44 0.06 2.85
N LEU A 89 -12.45 -0.57 1.67
CA LEU A 89 -13.40 -1.64 1.34
C LEU A 89 -13.19 -2.87 2.24
N THR A 90 -11.94 -3.29 2.46
CA THR A 90 -11.63 -4.42 3.35
C THR A 90 -11.97 -4.11 4.81
N PHE A 91 -11.77 -2.87 5.26
CA PHE A 91 -12.21 -2.43 6.58
C PHE A 91 -13.73 -2.50 6.72
N LEU A 92 -14.49 -2.00 5.73
CA LEU A 92 -15.96 -2.11 5.71
C LEU A 92 -16.42 -3.57 5.77
N LEU A 93 -15.82 -4.47 4.99
CA LEU A 93 -16.12 -5.90 5.03
C LEU A 93 -15.77 -6.54 6.37
N SER A 94 -14.71 -6.06 7.04
CA SER A 94 -14.36 -6.49 8.39
C SER A 94 -15.41 -6.05 9.42
N LEU A 95 -16.08 -4.90 9.24
CA LEU A 95 -17.14 -4.47 10.14
C LEU A 95 -18.33 -5.45 10.12
N LEU A 96 -18.64 -6.03 8.97
CA LEU A 96 -19.70 -7.02 8.82
C LEU A 96 -19.38 -8.36 9.52
N ASN A 97 -18.09 -8.69 9.70
CA ASN A 97 -17.62 -9.96 10.27
C ASN A 97 -17.25 -9.88 11.77
N SER A 98 -17.69 -8.81 12.45
CA SER A 98 -17.26 -8.38 13.80
C SER A 98 -15.97 -7.57 13.82
N VAL A 99 -16.06 -6.38 14.41
CA VAL A 99 -14.95 -5.43 14.54
C VAL A 99 -13.97 -5.94 15.59
N GLN A 100 -12.78 -6.34 15.17
CA GLN A 100 -11.66 -6.46 16.11
C GLN A 100 -11.17 -5.05 16.46
N PRO A 101 -10.97 -4.70 17.75
CA PRO A 101 -10.46 -3.38 18.15
C PRO A 101 -9.15 -3.01 17.45
N GLY A 102 -8.32 -4.00 17.13
CA GLY A 102 -7.08 -3.82 16.37
C GLY A 102 -7.28 -3.36 14.92
N ALA A 103 -8.41 -3.68 14.28
CA ALA A 103 -8.69 -3.32 12.90
C ALA A 103 -8.77 -1.80 12.69
N ILE A 104 -9.27 -1.06 13.68
CA ILE A 104 -9.35 0.41 13.65
C ILE A 104 -7.94 1.01 13.68
N VAL A 105 -7.07 0.50 14.55
CA VAL A 105 -5.68 0.98 14.64
C VAL A 105 -4.93 0.70 13.34
N VAL A 106 -5.10 -0.49 12.77
CA VAL A 106 -4.48 -0.88 11.51
C VAL A 106 -4.93 0.02 10.36
N ILE A 107 -6.24 0.26 10.18
CA ILE A 107 -6.71 1.09 9.08
C ILE A 107 -6.24 2.55 9.20
N VAL A 108 -6.21 3.10 10.42
CA VAL A 108 -5.72 4.47 10.65
C VAL A 108 -4.23 4.56 10.30
N ILE A 109 -3.41 3.62 10.75
CA ILE A 109 -1.99 3.57 10.43
C ILE A 109 -1.78 3.40 8.91
N SER A 110 -2.51 2.49 8.26
CA SER A 110 -2.43 2.27 6.82
C SER A 110 -2.80 3.53 6.02
N LEU A 111 -3.86 4.24 6.41
CA LEU A 111 -4.27 5.49 5.80
C LEU A 111 -3.21 6.58 5.97
N LEU A 112 -2.61 6.69 7.16
CA LEU A 112 -1.52 7.64 7.42
C LEU A 112 -0.30 7.35 6.55
N ILE A 113 0.10 6.08 6.42
CA ILE A 113 1.21 5.65 5.55
C ILE A 113 0.89 5.98 4.09
N LEU A 114 -0.31 5.63 3.61
CA LEU A 114 -0.76 5.92 2.24
C LEU A 114 -0.78 7.42 1.95
N TRP A 115 -1.30 8.21 2.88
CA TRP A 115 -1.32 9.67 2.76
C TRP A 115 0.09 10.27 2.73
N TYR A 116 0.99 9.76 3.59
CA TYR A 116 2.39 10.15 3.61
C TYR A 116 3.09 9.87 2.27
N LEU A 117 2.92 8.66 1.75
CA LEU A 117 3.48 8.25 0.46
C LEU A 117 2.91 9.09 -0.68
N LEU A 118 1.59 9.32 -0.70
CA LEU A 118 0.94 10.15 -1.72
C LEU A 118 1.49 11.58 -1.73
N ARG A 119 1.60 12.21 -0.55
CA ARG A 119 2.12 13.57 -0.41
C ARG A 119 3.57 13.67 -0.89
N ASN A 120 4.41 12.72 -0.50
CA ASN A 120 5.82 12.73 -0.89
C ASN A 120 6.03 12.37 -2.37
N VAL A 121 5.28 11.42 -2.93
CA VAL A 121 5.33 11.09 -4.37
C VAL A 121 4.91 12.30 -5.21
N ARG A 122 3.84 13.02 -4.83
CA ARG A 122 3.41 14.24 -5.53
C ARG A 122 4.47 15.34 -5.46
N ARG A 123 5.14 15.50 -4.32
CA ARG A 123 6.23 16.49 -4.19
C ARG A 123 7.42 16.10 -5.08
N LEU A 124 7.87 14.85 -5.01
CA LEU A 124 9.00 14.35 -5.80
C LEU A 124 8.71 14.35 -7.30
N SER A 125 7.47 14.08 -7.73
CA SER A 125 7.10 14.13 -9.14
C SER A 125 7.12 15.56 -9.66
N ALA A 126 6.64 16.52 -8.88
CA ALA A 126 6.73 17.94 -9.23
C ALA A 126 8.18 18.42 -9.33
N GLU A 127 9.05 18.04 -8.38
CA GLU A 127 10.49 18.33 -8.43
C GLU A 127 11.17 17.69 -9.65
N ALA A 128 10.81 16.43 -9.99
CA ALA A 128 11.35 15.73 -11.14
C ALA A 128 10.91 16.34 -12.49
N HIS A 129 9.69 16.89 -12.59
CA HIS A 129 9.20 17.57 -13.79
C HIS A 129 9.79 18.98 -13.94
N GLN A 130 10.04 19.69 -12.82
CA GLN A 130 10.71 21.00 -12.85
C GLN A 130 12.21 20.91 -13.19
N SER A 131 12.82 19.74 -12.99
CA SER A 131 14.24 19.49 -13.28
C SER A 131 14.48 18.94 -14.70
N ALA A 132 13.42 18.74 -15.50
CA ALA A 132 13.57 18.40 -16.92
C ALA A 132 13.84 19.69 -17.70
N PRO A 133 15.03 19.87 -18.31
CA PRO A 133 15.26 21.00 -19.20
C PRO A 133 14.27 20.89 -20.36
N THR A 134 13.60 21.98 -20.66
CA THR A 134 13.06 22.24 -22.01
C THR A 134 14.23 22.17 -22.97
N GLU A 135 14.35 21.06 -23.70
CA GLU A 135 15.01 21.03 -25.01
C GLU A 135 14.06 21.59 -26.07
#